data_AF-A0A2H0VHB2-F1
#
_entry.id   AF-A0A2H0VHB2-F1
#
_cell.length_a   1.000
_cell.length_b   1.000
_cell.length_c   1.000
_cell.angle_alpha   90.00
_cell.angle_beta   90.00
_cell.angle_gamma   90.00
#
_symmetry.space_group_name_H-M   'P 1'
#
loop_
_entity.id
_entity.type
_entity.pdbx_description
1 polymer ?
#
loop_
_entity_poly.entity_id
_entity_poly.type
_entity_poly.pdbx_seq_one_letter_code
_entity_poly.pdbx_strand_id
1 'polypeptide(L)'
;MKIFKIVFSIAIAAIFVISTVTVIFSSGRMVNAGLETYVFKVDNCYGPRYETVPLGEGEDSKSVDQQCEVDYNQAKRDVAGGLSYLLVAAPFAYLTFRKLEQLLKERE
;
A
#
# COMPACT_ATOMS: atom_id res chain seq x y z
N MET A 1 -0.98 37.33 -16.64
CA MET A 1 -1.79 36.17 -16.16
C MET A 1 -1.57 34.84 -16.88
N LYS A 2 -0.98 34.78 -18.10
CA LYS A 2 -0.74 33.49 -18.80
C LYS A 2 0.27 32.57 -18.09
N ILE A 3 1.37 33.12 -17.57
CA ILE A 3 2.40 32.35 -16.85
C ILE A 3 1.81 31.70 -15.58
N PHE A 4 0.99 32.43 -14.83
CA PHE A 4 0.35 31.92 -13.61
C PHE A 4 -0.59 30.73 -13.92
N LYS A 5 -1.40 30.81 -15.00
CA LYS A 5 -2.24 29.69 -15.45
C LYS A 5 -1.41 28.46 -15.88
N ILE A 6 -0.25 28.67 -16.51
CA ILE A 6 0.66 27.59 -16.92
C ILE A 6 1.25 26.90 -15.68
N VAL A 7 1.84 27.66 -14.75
CA VAL A 7 2.43 27.12 -13.52
C VAL A 7 1.38 26.36 -12.70
N PHE A 8 0.17 26.91 -12.58
CA PHE A 8 -0.92 26.27 -11.86
C PHE A 8 -1.41 24.97 -12.52
N SER A 9 -1.48 24.93 -13.87
CA SER A 9 -1.83 23.70 -14.60
C SER A 9 -0.78 22.60 -14.41
N ILE A 10 0.51 22.97 -14.43
CA ILE A 10 1.61 22.02 -14.20
C ILE A 10 1.53 21.45 -12.77
N ALA A 11 1.26 22.30 -11.78
CA ALA A 11 1.11 21.85 -10.40
C ALA A 11 -0.06 20.87 -10.23
N ILE A 12 -1.22 21.15 -10.81
CA ILE A 12 -2.38 20.24 -10.77
C ILE A 12 -2.07 18.93 -11.50
N ALA A 13 -1.40 18.99 -12.66
CA ALA A 13 -1.00 17.79 -13.39
C ALA A 13 -0.09 16.90 -12.55
N ALA A 14 0.88 17.48 -11.85
CA ALA A 14 1.77 16.73 -10.97
C ALA A 14 1.00 16.05 -9.82
N ILE A 15 0.10 16.77 -9.17
CA ILE A 15 -0.74 16.22 -8.08
C ILE A 15 -1.61 15.07 -8.61
N PHE A 16 -2.19 15.23 -9.79
CA PHE A 16 -3.00 14.19 -10.43
C PHE A 16 -2.20 12.92 -10.70
N VAL A 17 -1.01 13.05 -11.28
CA VAL A 17 -0.13 11.91 -11.58
C VAL A 17 0.27 11.18 -10.29
N ILE A 18 0.72 11.91 -9.27
CA ILE A 18 1.12 11.32 -7.98
C ILE A 18 -0.05 10.59 -7.32
N SER A 19 -1.23 11.22 -7.31
CA SER A 19 -2.44 10.63 -6.72
C SER A 19 -2.84 9.35 -7.46
N THR A 20 -2.82 9.37 -8.79
CA THR A 20 -3.17 8.22 -9.62
C THR A 20 -2.21 7.04 -9.42
N VAL A 21 -0.90 7.32 -9.41
CA VAL A 21 0.12 6.31 -9.13
C VAL A 21 -0.09 5.68 -7.75
N THR A 22 -0.34 6.50 -6.73
CA THR A 22 -0.61 6.04 -5.36
C THR A 22 -1.84 5.12 -5.32
N VAL A 23 -2.92 5.48 -6.00
CA VAL A 23 -4.15 4.67 -6.11
C VAL A 23 -3.86 3.30 -6.73
N ILE A 24 -3.10 3.26 -7.84
CA ILE A 24 -2.78 2.02 -8.56
C ILE A 24 -1.94 1.10 -7.67
N PHE A 25 -0.85 1.61 -7.09
CA PHE A 25 0.02 0.80 -6.23
C PHE A 25 -0.69 0.30 -4.98
N SER A 26 -1.53 1.15 -4.37
CA SER A 26 -2.31 0.79 -3.20
C SER A 26 -3.28 -0.35 -3.52
N SER A 27 -4.03 -0.23 -4.61
CA SER A 27 -4.95 -1.26 -5.09
C SER A 27 -4.23 -2.57 -5.39
N GLY A 28 -3.07 -2.49 -6.06
CA GLY A 28 -2.25 -3.66 -6.38
C GLY A 28 -1.79 -4.42 -5.13
N ARG A 29 -1.32 -3.71 -4.10
CA ARG A 29 -0.92 -4.33 -2.83
C ARG A 29 -2.09 -5.00 -2.11
N MET A 30 -3.26 -4.38 -2.10
CA MET A 30 -4.46 -4.98 -1.50
C MET A 30 -4.87 -6.27 -2.20
N VAL A 31 -4.89 -6.25 -3.54
CA VAL A 31 -5.24 -7.44 -4.34
C VAL A 31 -4.22 -8.53 -4.10
N ASN A 32 -2.92 -8.20 -4.09
CA ASN A 32 -1.88 -9.19 -3.86
C ASN A 32 -1.98 -9.82 -2.45
N ALA A 33 -2.15 -9.02 -1.40
CA ALA A 33 -2.36 -9.52 -0.04
C ALA A 33 -3.63 -10.37 0.07
N GLY A 34 -4.71 -9.96 -0.59
CA GLY A 34 -5.95 -10.75 -0.66
C GLY A 34 -5.74 -12.11 -1.34
N LEU A 35 -5.05 -12.12 -2.48
CA LEU A 35 -4.76 -13.32 -3.25
C LEU A 35 -3.82 -14.25 -2.49
N GLU A 36 -2.69 -13.76 -1.99
CA GLU A 36 -1.70 -14.55 -1.25
C GLU A 36 -2.33 -15.22 -0.02
N THR A 37 -3.12 -14.50 0.76
CA THR A 37 -3.64 -15.02 2.04
C THR A 37 -4.93 -15.82 1.90
N TYR A 38 -5.88 -15.37 1.07
CA TYR A 38 -7.23 -15.97 1.03
C TYR A 38 -7.44 -16.92 -0.15
N VAL A 39 -6.72 -16.75 -1.26
CA VAL A 39 -6.84 -17.62 -2.45
C VAL A 39 -5.74 -18.67 -2.47
N PHE A 40 -4.49 -18.22 -2.43
CA PHE A 40 -3.32 -19.09 -2.53
C PHE A 40 -2.85 -19.65 -1.20
N LYS A 41 -3.26 -19.06 -0.07
CA LYS A 41 -2.88 -19.48 1.29
C LYS A 41 -1.36 -19.66 1.42
N VAL A 42 -0.62 -18.68 0.93
CA VAL A 42 0.85 -18.69 0.98
C VAL A 42 1.27 -18.63 2.45
N ASP A 43 2.02 -19.64 2.88
CA ASP A 43 2.53 -19.71 4.24
C ASP A 43 3.70 -18.75 4.43
N ASN A 44 3.65 -17.96 5.51
CA ASN A 44 4.77 -17.12 5.93
C ASN A 44 5.58 -17.88 6.97
N CYS A 45 6.67 -18.48 6.53
CA CYS A 45 7.63 -19.12 7.42
C CYS A 45 8.50 -18.05 8.09
N TYR A 46 8.07 -17.56 9.26
CA TYR A 46 8.93 -16.73 10.09
C TYR A 46 10.11 -17.59 10.57
N GLY A 47 11.34 -17.10 10.36
CA GLY A 47 12.56 -17.75 10.82
C GLY A 47 12.53 -18.01 12.34
N PRO A 48 13.40 -18.89 12.86
CA PRO A 48 13.32 -19.40 14.22
C PRO A 48 13.19 -18.24 15.21
N ARG A 49 12.04 -18.20 15.92
CA ARG A 49 11.89 -17.32 17.09
C ARG A 49 12.75 -17.93 18.18
N TYR A 50 13.90 -17.32 18.45
CA TYR A 50 14.66 -17.61 19.65
C TYR A 50 13.86 -17.08 20.84
N GLU A 51 13.12 -17.95 21.52
CA GLU A 51 12.66 -17.62 22.87
C GLU A 51 13.90 -17.44 23.74
N THR A 52 14.04 -16.26 24.35
CA THR A 52 15.11 -16.02 25.32
C THR A 52 14.81 -16.84 26.57
N VAL A 53 15.37 -18.05 26.63
CA VAL A 53 15.38 -18.86 27.84
C VAL A 53 16.28 -18.17 28.88
N PRO A 54 15.84 -18.06 30.15
CA PRO A 54 16.67 -17.48 31.21
C PRO A 54 17.96 -18.29 31.37
N LEU A 55 19.09 -17.58 31.47
CA LEU A 55 20.43 -18.12 31.64
C LEU A 55 20.52 -18.87 32.98
N GLY A 56 20.24 -20.18 32.99
CA GLY A 56 20.23 -20.94 34.24
C GLY A 56 20.31 -22.45 34.11
N GLU A 57 19.84 -23.06 33.02
CA GLU A 57 19.85 -24.52 32.90
C GLU A 57 20.43 -24.92 31.54
N GLY A 58 21.50 -25.71 31.59
CA GLY A 58 22.09 -26.33 30.43
C GLY A 58 21.14 -27.39 29.89
N GLU A 59 20.30 -27.01 28.95
CA GLU A 59 19.63 -27.92 28.04
C GLU A 59 19.64 -27.32 26.64
N ASP A 60 19.90 -28.20 25.68
CA ASP A 60 20.06 -27.92 24.26
C ASP A 60 19.04 -26.92 23.76
N SER A 61 19.53 -25.90 23.03
CA SER A 61 18.71 -25.00 22.25
C SER A 61 17.80 -25.81 21.34
N LYS A 62 16.56 -26.08 21.79
CA LYS A 62 15.54 -26.70 20.95
C LYS A 62 15.30 -25.73 19.80
N SER A 63 15.65 -26.16 18.59
CA SER A 63 15.18 -25.47 17.39
C SER A 63 13.67 -25.50 17.43
N VAL A 64 13.06 -24.36 17.75
CA VAL A 64 11.62 -24.16 17.65
C VAL A 64 11.25 -24.43 16.19
N ASP A 65 10.41 -25.45 15.97
CA ASP A 65 9.93 -25.81 14.64
C ASP A 65 9.47 -24.55 13.91
N GLN A 66 9.92 -24.40 12.67
CA GLN A 66 9.58 -23.27 11.83
C GLN A 66 8.06 -23.32 11.58
N GLN A 67 7.30 -22.56 12.37
CA GLN A 67 5.85 -22.45 12.20
C GLN A 67 5.58 -21.63 10.94
N CYS A 68 5.33 -22.35 9.84
CA CYS A 68 4.80 -21.80 8.61
C CYS A 68 3.28 -21.74 8.77
N GLU A 69 2.75 -20.54 8.97
CA GLU A 69 1.30 -20.32 9.01
C GLU A 69 0.93 -19.15 8.09
N VAL A 70 -0.29 -19.21 7.56
CA VAL A 70 -0.88 -18.10 6.81
C VAL A 70 -1.15 -16.93 7.76
N ASP A 71 -0.44 -15.81 7.58
CA ASP A 71 -0.65 -14.61 8.41
C ASP A 71 -1.86 -13.80 7.92
N TYR A 72 -3.03 -14.15 8.45
CA TYR A 72 -4.28 -13.42 8.20
C TYR A 72 -4.28 -12.00 8.78
N ASN A 73 -3.46 -11.72 9.79
CA ASN A 73 -3.47 -10.43 10.49
C ASN A 73 -2.67 -9.38 9.71
N GLN A 74 -1.52 -9.78 9.17
CA GLN A 74 -0.73 -8.95 8.26
C GLN A 74 -1.53 -8.62 7.00
N ALA A 75 -2.21 -9.61 6.40
CA ALA A 75 -3.08 -9.39 5.25
C ALA A 75 -4.18 -8.35 5.51
N LYS A 76 -4.84 -8.41 6.67
CA LYS A 76 -5.85 -7.42 7.08
C LYS A 76 -5.25 -6.03 7.23
N ARG A 77 -4.04 -5.90 7.77
CA ARG A 77 -3.33 -4.62 7.90
C ARG A 77 -2.99 -4.03 6.54
N ASP A 78 -2.48 -4.83 5.62
CA ASP A 78 -2.11 -4.37 4.28
C ASP A 78 -3.35 -3.97 3.46
N VAL A 79 -4.43 -4.73 3.58
CA VAL A 79 -5.74 -4.38 2.98
C VAL A 79 -6.28 -3.08 3.57
N ALA A 80 -6.31 -2.94 4.90
CA ALA A 80 -6.82 -1.74 5.57
C ALA A 80 -5.98 -0.49 5.24
N GLY A 81 -4.64 -0.64 5.24
CA GLY A 81 -3.71 0.41 4.84
C GLY A 81 -3.98 0.84 3.40
N GLY A 82 -4.07 -0.11 2.47
CA GLY A 82 -4.36 0.21 1.09
C GLY A 82 -5.73 0.88 0.87
N LEU A 83 -6.75 0.45 1.63
CA LEU A 83 -8.09 1.04 1.58
C LEU A 83 -8.06 2.50 2.06
N SER A 84 -7.30 2.79 3.11
CA SER A 84 -7.16 4.16 3.65
C SER A 84 -6.53 5.10 2.62
N TYR A 85 -5.51 4.65 1.88
CA TYR A 85 -4.90 5.43 0.81
C TYR A 85 -5.85 5.63 -0.37
N LEU A 86 -6.63 4.61 -0.74
CA LEU A 86 -7.64 4.71 -1.80
C LEU A 86 -8.72 5.73 -1.47
N LEU A 87 -9.25 5.69 -0.24
CA LEU A 87 -10.31 6.60 0.22
C LEU A 87 -9.88 8.07 0.16
N VAL A 88 -8.59 8.35 0.38
CA VAL A 88 -8.07 9.72 0.29
C VAL A 88 -7.65 10.05 -1.15
N ALA A 89 -6.82 9.23 -1.77
CA ALA A 89 -6.20 9.55 -3.04
C ALA A 89 -7.18 9.50 -4.23
N ALA A 90 -8.22 8.67 -4.21
CA ALA A 90 -9.16 8.57 -5.32
C ALA A 90 -10.02 9.85 -5.50
N PRO A 91 -10.63 10.43 -4.45
CA PRO A 91 -11.28 11.73 -4.56
C PRO A 91 -10.34 12.85 -5.05
N PHE A 92 -9.11 12.90 -4.53
CA PHE A 92 -8.12 13.89 -4.97
C PHE A 92 -7.75 13.73 -6.45
N ALA A 93 -7.52 12.50 -6.92
CA ALA A 93 -7.25 12.21 -8.32
C ALA A 93 -8.43 12.62 -9.21
N TYR A 94 -9.66 12.33 -8.80
CA TYR A 94 -10.86 12.70 -9.56
C TYR A 94 -11.06 14.21 -9.67
N LEU A 95 -10.91 14.94 -8.55
CA LEU A 95 -11.08 16.39 -8.52
C LEU A 95 -9.99 17.10 -9.34
N THR A 96 -8.75 16.65 -9.21
CA THR A 96 -7.62 17.22 -9.98
C THR A 96 -7.76 16.92 -11.46
N PHE A 97 -8.18 15.72 -11.84
CA PHE A 97 -8.51 15.38 -13.24
C PHE A 97 -9.57 16.33 -13.81
N ARG A 98 -10.71 16.51 -13.13
CA ARG A 98 -11.77 17.42 -13.59
C ARG A 98 -11.28 18.85 -13.73
N LYS A 99 -10.45 19.33 -12.81
CA LYS A 99 -9.86 20.67 -12.91
C LYS A 99 -8.88 20.79 -14.06
N LEU A 100 -8.09 19.75 -14.32
CA LEU A 100 -7.18 19.72 -15.46
C LEU A 100 -7.96 19.77 -16.79
N GLU A 101 -9.03 18.98 -16.90
CA GLU A 101 -9.89 18.93 -18.08
C GLU A 101 -10.55 20.29 -18.36
N GLN A 102 -11.04 20.97 -17.32
CA GLN A 102 -11.59 22.33 -17.43
C GLN A 102 -10.54 23.32 -17.96
N LEU A 103 -9.31 23.27 -17.42
CA LEU A 103 -8.23 24.18 -17.83
C LEU A 103 -7.72 23.91 -19.25
N LEU A 104 -7.79 22.66 -19.72
CA LEU A 104 -7.44 22.30 -21.08
C LEU A 104 -8.50 22.77 -22.08
N LYS A 105 -9.79 22.61 -21.76
CA LYS A 105 -10.90 23.11 -22.60
C LYS A 105 -10.96 24.63 -22.69
N GLU A 106 -10.52 25.37 -21.65
CA GLU A 106 -10.39 26.84 -21.70
C GLU A 106 -9.28 27.33 -22.64
N ARG A 107 -8.41 26.43 -23.12
CA ARG A 107 -7.23 26.77 -23.93
C ARG A 107 -7.42 26.48 -25.43
N GLU A 108 -8.45 25.72 -25.80
CA GLU A 108 -8.99 25.59 -27.18
C GLU A 108 -9.91 26.77 -27.51
#